data_AF-A0A850GFB9-F1
#
_entry.id   AF-A0A850GFB9-F1
#
_cell.length_a   1.000
_cell.length_b   1.000
_cell.length_c   1.000
_cell.angle_alpha   90.00
_cell.angle_beta   90.00
_cell.angle_gamma   90.00
#
_symmetry.space_group_name_H-M   'P 1'
#
loop_
_entity.id
_entity.type
_entity.pdbx_description
1 polymer ?
#
loop_
_entity_poly.entity_id
_entity_poly.type
_entity_poly.pdbx_seq_one_letter_code
_entity_poly.pdbx_strand_id
1 'polypeptide(L)'
;MAKSTHKLDALAALLERTGGHPKRIEAVRRAQSFRRSWVELAEVLCRIRAGSLYEQWGYADFHTYCQEELTLKRATVDKLTVSYSTLERHAPDVLERDGIARKIPSYDALDYYERTVGDLERYSQVSDPGEDGDGEAANDAPRRRGPVPQAPSPELHRELQDAVFNEGQPLAELRKRFDPHFFPQPRGAERLDRIKKANALARKLAEILAEIEDLPEPQVRKLEAQLGKLRATLEELAEPLKEKVARARARADVRAEEARASFAEQLREQANEAELSLARKRKDKAKDSAKAGDGPADQAPRKRKRANEA
;
A
#
# COMPACT_ATOMS: atom_id res chain seq x y z
N MET A 1 7.46 16.17 -20.96
CA MET A 1 8.15 14.95 -20.45
C MET A 1 9.45 14.62 -21.18
N ALA A 2 9.69 15.04 -22.43
CA ALA A 2 10.97 14.80 -23.13
C ALA A 2 12.21 15.47 -22.48
N LYS A 3 12.01 16.53 -21.67
CA LYS A 3 13.09 17.23 -20.97
C LYS A 3 13.64 16.47 -19.75
N SER A 4 12.81 15.70 -19.03
CA SER A 4 13.27 14.95 -17.85
C SER A 4 14.08 13.72 -18.24
N THR A 5 13.69 13.04 -19.33
CA THR A 5 14.48 11.95 -19.91
C THR A 5 15.87 12.44 -20.32
N HIS A 6 15.96 13.58 -21.02
CA HIS A 6 17.26 14.16 -21.40
C HIS A 6 18.14 14.57 -20.20
N LYS A 7 17.53 15.02 -19.09
CA LYS A 7 18.27 15.31 -17.85
C LYS A 7 18.84 14.04 -17.22
N LEU A 8 18.05 12.96 -17.17
CA LEU A 8 18.49 11.66 -16.67
C LEU A 8 19.56 11.04 -17.56
N ASP A 9 19.46 11.19 -18.88
CA ASP A 9 20.45 10.71 -19.85
C ASP A 9 21.80 11.40 -19.65
N ALA A 10 21.79 12.72 -19.49
CA ALA A 10 23.00 13.49 -19.19
C ALA A 10 23.61 13.13 -17.84
N LEU A 11 22.78 12.90 -16.81
CA LEU A 11 23.22 12.50 -15.48
C LEU A 11 23.85 11.10 -15.47
N ALA A 12 23.23 10.12 -16.15
CA ALA A 12 23.77 8.77 -16.27
C ALA A 12 25.15 8.78 -16.94
N ALA A 13 25.28 9.49 -18.07
CA ALA A 13 26.54 9.59 -18.80
C ALA A 13 27.63 10.31 -17.98
N LEU A 14 27.25 11.32 -17.19
CA LEU A 14 28.18 12.02 -16.30
C LEU A 14 28.68 11.09 -15.19
N LEU A 15 27.78 10.41 -14.48
CA LEU A 15 28.12 9.50 -13.39
C LEU A 15 28.99 8.32 -13.86
N GLU A 16 28.70 7.76 -15.04
CA GLU A 16 29.51 6.68 -15.62
C GLU A 16 30.92 7.15 -15.97
N ARG A 17 31.05 8.37 -16.53
CA ARG A 17 32.36 8.94 -16.86
C ARG A 17 33.19 9.30 -15.64
N THR A 18 32.55 9.70 -14.53
CA THR A 18 33.27 10.11 -13.30
C THR A 18 33.45 8.96 -12.30
N GLY A 19 33.03 7.74 -12.63
CA GLY A 19 33.11 6.60 -11.70
C GLY A 19 32.20 6.78 -10.47
N GLY A 20 31.03 7.37 -10.67
CA GLY A 20 30.05 7.60 -9.60
C GLY A 20 29.60 6.30 -8.93
N HIS A 21 28.99 6.43 -7.75
CA HIS A 21 28.57 5.28 -6.94
C HIS A 21 27.66 4.32 -7.74
N PRO A 22 27.92 2.99 -7.76
CA PRO A 22 27.26 2.05 -8.65
C PRO A 22 25.74 2.02 -8.47
N LYS A 23 25.26 2.04 -7.23
CA LYS A 23 23.81 2.09 -6.93
C LYS A 23 23.12 3.39 -7.37
N ARG A 24 23.87 4.50 -7.48
CA ARG A 24 23.35 5.79 -7.96
C ARG A 24 23.20 5.75 -9.48
N ILE A 25 24.18 5.17 -10.18
CA ILE A 25 24.09 4.91 -11.63
C ILE A 25 22.91 3.99 -11.94
N GLU A 26 22.78 2.88 -11.19
CA GLU A 26 21.66 1.94 -11.33
C GLU A 26 20.30 2.64 -11.16
N ALA A 27 20.14 3.46 -10.12
CA ALA A 27 18.90 4.21 -9.88
C ALA A 27 18.51 5.12 -11.04
N VAL A 28 19.48 5.84 -11.64
CA VAL A 28 19.23 6.71 -12.79
C VAL A 28 18.83 5.88 -14.02
N ARG A 29 19.50 4.74 -14.26
CA ARG A 29 19.17 3.82 -15.37
C ARG A 29 17.77 3.22 -15.23
N ARG A 30 17.39 2.79 -14.02
CA ARG A 30 16.04 2.28 -13.75
C ARG A 30 14.98 3.38 -13.83
N ALA A 31 15.32 4.61 -13.44
CA ALA A 31 14.43 5.76 -13.60
C ALA A 31 14.17 6.12 -15.08
N GLN A 32 15.16 5.96 -15.97
CA GLN A 32 14.97 6.10 -17.42
C GLN A 32 13.98 5.07 -17.97
N SER A 33 14.04 3.82 -17.47
CA SER A 33 13.20 2.71 -17.92
C SER A 33 11.89 2.56 -17.15
N PHE A 34 11.54 3.51 -16.28
CA PHE A 34 10.38 3.48 -15.39
C PHE A 34 9.05 3.14 -16.10
N ARG A 35 8.86 3.59 -17.35
CA ARG A 35 7.64 3.31 -18.13
C ARG A 35 7.51 1.85 -18.56
N ARG A 36 8.62 1.11 -18.60
CA ARG A 36 8.67 -0.30 -19.01
C ARG A 36 8.61 -1.24 -17.80
N SER A 37 9.26 -0.88 -16.70
CA SER A 37 9.27 -1.67 -15.47
C SER A 37 9.36 -0.74 -14.26
N TRP A 38 8.26 -0.62 -13.51
CA TRP A 38 8.24 0.18 -12.28
C TRP A 38 8.87 -0.59 -11.10
N VAL A 39 8.80 -1.92 -11.11
CA VAL A 39 9.28 -2.82 -10.05
C VAL A 39 10.78 -2.66 -9.85
N GLU A 40 11.53 -2.69 -10.95
CA GLU A 40 12.98 -2.55 -10.95
C GLU A 40 13.48 -1.22 -10.35
N LEU A 41 12.73 -0.13 -10.57
CA LEU A 41 13.04 1.15 -9.95
C LEU A 41 12.69 1.13 -8.46
N ALA A 42 11.52 0.58 -8.12
CA ALA A 42 11.04 0.52 -6.75
C ALA A 42 11.95 -0.30 -5.83
N GLU A 43 12.47 -1.44 -6.32
CA GLU A 43 13.48 -2.27 -5.64
C GLU A 43 14.72 -1.46 -5.28
N VAL A 44 15.29 -0.72 -6.25
CA VAL A 44 16.49 0.10 -6.05
C VAL A 44 16.19 1.23 -5.06
N LEU A 45 15.01 1.87 -5.17
CA LEU A 45 14.58 2.91 -4.22
C LEU A 45 14.47 2.37 -2.79
N CYS A 46 13.90 1.17 -2.59
CA CYS A 46 13.83 0.52 -1.28
C CYS A 46 15.23 0.24 -0.72
N ARG A 47 16.17 -0.26 -1.55
CA ARG A 47 17.57 -0.49 -1.13
C ARG A 47 18.30 0.81 -0.78
N ILE A 48 18.08 1.88 -1.53
CA ILE A 48 18.67 3.20 -1.26
C ILE A 48 18.17 3.76 0.06
N ARG A 49 16.85 3.65 0.30
CA ARG A 49 16.22 4.09 1.54
C ARG A 49 16.72 3.28 2.74
N ALA A 50 16.76 1.94 2.63
CA ALA A 50 17.19 1.07 3.72
C ALA A 50 18.68 1.26 4.10
N GLY A 51 19.53 1.62 3.14
CA GLY A 51 20.95 1.86 3.38
C GLY A 51 21.34 3.33 3.58
N SER A 52 20.38 4.25 3.68
CA SER A 52 20.60 5.71 3.74
C SER A 52 21.64 6.24 2.73
N LEU A 53 21.72 5.63 1.54
CA LEU A 53 22.81 5.89 0.59
C LEU A 53 22.78 7.32 0.04
N TYR A 54 21.61 7.96 0.08
CA TYR A 54 21.43 9.35 -0.32
C TYR A 54 22.26 10.32 0.53
N GLU A 55 22.52 10.01 1.80
CA GLU A 55 23.34 10.83 2.70
C GLU A 55 24.80 10.84 2.26
N GLN A 56 25.32 9.68 1.83
CA GLN A 56 26.67 9.54 1.29
C GLN A 56 26.85 10.30 -0.03
N TRP A 57 25.76 10.62 -0.71
CA TRP A 57 25.76 11.40 -1.95
C TRP A 57 25.54 12.90 -1.70
N GLY A 58 25.41 13.31 -0.43
CA GLY A 58 25.28 14.71 -0.02
C GLY A 58 23.84 15.24 0.03
N TYR A 59 22.84 14.37 -0.02
CA TYR A 59 21.44 14.78 0.12
C TYR A 59 20.98 14.77 1.57
N ALA A 60 20.25 15.81 1.97
CA ALA A 60 19.70 15.93 3.32
C ALA A 60 18.65 14.86 3.63
N ASP A 61 17.85 14.48 2.63
CA ASP A 61 16.83 13.45 2.77
C ASP A 61 16.59 12.68 1.46
N PHE A 62 16.01 11.49 1.61
CA PHE A 62 15.72 10.57 0.51
C PHE A 62 14.80 11.18 -0.56
N HIS A 63 13.81 11.99 -0.17
CA HIS A 63 12.87 12.59 -1.12
C HIS A 63 13.52 13.72 -1.92
N THR A 64 14.39 14.50 -1.30
CA THR A 64 15.19 15.53 -1.99
C THR A 64 16.08 14.89 -3.05
N TYR A 65 16.77 13.79 -2.74
CA TYR A 65 17.51 13.01 -3.74
C TYR A 65 16.62 12.59 -4.93
N CYS A 66 15.46 11.98 -4.64
CA CYS A 66 14.56 11.50 -5.68
C CYS A 66 13.99 12.65 -6.53
N GLN A 67 13.72 13.80 -5.93
CA GLN A 67 13.19 14.97 -6.63
C GLN A 67 14.24 15.66 -7.49
N GLU A 68 15.45 15.86 -6.97
CA GLU A 68 16.50 16.62 -7.65
C GLU A 68 17.22 15.82 -8.73
N GLU A 69 17.59 14.57 -8.44
CA GLU A 69 18.28 13.70 -9.39
C GLU A 69 17.33 12.89 -10.26
N LEU A 70 16.44 12.14 -9.63
CA LEU A 70 15.57 11.21 -10.35
C LEU A 70 14.34 11.91 -10.96
N THR A 71 14.11 13.19 -10.62
CA THR A 71 12.95 13.98 -11.06
C THR A 71 11.60 13.35 -10.69
N LEU A 72 11.57 12.57 -9.60
CA LEU A 72 10.40 11.90 -9.09
C LEU A 72 9.72 12.75 -8.01
N LYS A 73 8.40 12.81 -8.04
CA LYS A 73 7.63 13.47 -6.97
C LYS A 73 7.61 12.57 -5.74
N ARG A 74 7.64 13.17 -4.54
CA ARG A 74 7.51 12.46 -3.25
C ARG A 74 6.38 11.42 -3.25
N ALA A 75 5.17 11.82 -3.63
CA ALA A 75 4.01 10.92 -3.68
C ALA A 75 4.19 9.71 -4.62
N THR A 76 4.99 9.83 -5.68
CA THR A 76 5.29 8.72 -6.59
C THR A 76 6.29 7.76 -5.95
N VAL A 77 7.33 8.29 -5.29
CA VAL A 77 8.32 7.49 -4.56
C VAL A 77 7.66 6.70 -3.43
N ASP A 78 6.77 7.34 -2.67
CA ASP A 78 6.01 6.70 -1.59
C ASP A 78 5.20 5.51 -2.13
N LYS A 79 4.42 5.73 -3.20
CA LYS A 79 3.64 4.67 -3.84
C LYS A 79 4.51 3.51 -4.34
N LEU A 80 5.64 3.80 -4.97
CA LEU A 80 6.52 2.77 -5.52
C LEU A 80 7.14 1.92 -4.41
N THR A 81 7.68 2.57 -3.38
CA THR A 81 8.31 1.87 -2.26
C THR A 81 7.30 1.04 -1.46
N VAL A 82 6.11 1.58 -1.20
CA VAL A 82 5.01 0.83 -0.58
C VAL A 82 4.59 -0.35 -1.44
N SER A 83 4.28 -0.13 -2.73
CA SER A 83 3.82 -1.19 -3.63
C SER A 83 4.83 -2.33 -3.80
N TYR A 84 6.14 -2.02 -3.82
CA TYR A 84 7.18 -3.03 -3.89
C TYR A 84 7.24 -3.86 -2.61
N SER A 85 7.20 -3.21 -1.44
CA SER A 85 7.16 -3.92 -0.15
C SER A 85 5.92 -4.82 -0.01
N THR A 86 4.76 -4.38 -0.51
CA THR A 86 3.54 -5.20 -0.57
C THR A 86 3.74 -6.43 -1.46
N LEU A 87 4.38 -6.31 -2.63
CA LEU A 87 4.68 -7.46 -3.49
C LEU A 87 5.63 -8.44 -2.83
N GLU A 88 6.74 -7.95 -2.26
CA GLU A 88 7.73 -8.79 -1.56
C GLU A 88 7.10 -9.61 -0.43
N ARG A 89 6.11 -9.03 0.25
CA ARG A 89 5.46 -9.64 1.40
C ARG A 89 4.33 -10.61 1.05
N HIS A 90 3.49 -10.27 0.07
CA HIS A 90 2.26 -11.02 -0.23
C HIS A 90 2.34 -11.90 -1.48
N ALA A 91 3.23 -11.57 -2.41
CA ALA A 91 3.30 -12.25 -3.69
C ALA A 91 4.73 -12.18 -4.26
N PRO A 92 5.73 -12.78 -3.58
CA PRO A 92 7.12 -12.74 -4.03
C PRO A 92 7.28 -13.35 -5.44
N ASP A 93 6.50 -14.39 -5.77
CA ASP A 93 6.46 -15.01 -7.10
C ASP A 93 6.06 -14.03 -8.22
N VAL A 94 5.43 -12.89 -7.90
CA VAL A 94 5.12 -11.85 -8.88
C VAL A 94 6.38 -11.10 -9.32
N LEU A 95 7.38 -10.98 -8.44
CA LEU A 95 8.65 -10.31 -8.74
C LEU A 95 9.50 -11.11 -9.73
N GLU A 96 9.31 -12.44 -9.78
CA GLU A 96 9.99 -13.32 -10.73
C GLU A 96 9.36 -13.30 -12.14
N ARG A 97 8.22 -12.62 -12.32
CA ARG A 97 7.52 -12.58 -13.60
C ARG A 97 8.22 -11.64 -14.57
N ASP A 98 8.31 -12.08 -15.83
CA ASP A 98 8.81 -11.28 -16.95
C ASP A 98 7.87 -10.11 -17.33
N GLY A 99 6.65 -10.09 -16.80
CA GLY A 99 5.61 -9.11 -17.13
C GLY A 99 4.97 -9.30 -18.50
N ILE A 100 5.38 -10.33 -19.26
CA ILE A 100 4.93 -10.62 -20.62
C ILE A 100 3.92 -11.78 -20.60
N ALA A 101 4.27 -12.90 -19.95
CA ALA A 101 3.39 -14.06 -19.84
C ALA A 101 2.35 -13.91 -18.73
N ARG A 102 2.72 -13.24 -17.63
CA ARG A 102 1.83 -12.86 -16.52
C ARG A 102 2.07 -11.40 -16.17
N LYS A 103 1.02 -10.60 -16.28
CA LYS A 103 1.10 -9.16 -16.07
C LYS A 103 1.48 -8.85 -14.63
N ILE A 104 2.43 -7.94 -14.45
CA ILE A 104 2.75 -7.37 -13.14
C ILE A 104 1.62 -6.38 -12.77
N PRO A 105 1.06 -6.46 -11.55
CA PRO A 105 0.04 -5.52 -11.09
C PRO A 105 0.56 -4.07 -11.17
N SER A 106 -0.34 -3.11 -11.40
CA SER A 106 0.07 -1.70 -11.34
C SER A 106 0.32 -1.28 -9.90
N TYR A 107 1.27 -0.36 -9.68
CA TYR A 107 1.50 0.21 -8.35
C TYR A 107 0.24 0.88 -7.78
N ASP A 108 -0.67 1.39 -8.62
CA ASP A 108 -1.95 1.95 -8.16
C ASP A 108 -2.94 0.86 -7.65
N ALA A 109 -2.89 -0.36 -8.19
CA ALA A 109 -3.67 -1.49 -7.69
C ALA A 109 -3.10 -2.02 -6.36
N LEU A 110 -1.77 -2.03 -6.24
CA LEU A 110 -1.07 -2.43 -5.01
C LEU A 110 -1.25 -1.41 -3.88
N ASP A 111 -1.16 -0.12 -4.19
CA ASP A 111 -1.52 0.98 -3.26
C ASP A 111 -2.96 0.85 -2.76
N TYR A 112 -3.89 0.45 -3.65
CA TYR A 112 -5.27 0.17 -3.26
C TYR A 112 -5.38 -1.06 -2.35
N TYR A 113 -4.68 -2.16 -2.67
CA TYR A 113 -4.62 -3.36 -1.83
C TYR A 113 -4.05 -3.05 -0.44
N GLU A 114 -2.92 -2.34 -0.37
CA GLU A 114 -2.29 -1.94 0.90
C GLU A 114 -3.24 -1.07 1.73
N ARG A 115 -3.89 -0.10 1.09
CA ARG A 115 -4.81 0.80 1.78
C ARG A 115 -6.06 0.09 2.31
N THR A 116 -6.55 -0.92 1.61
CA THR A 116 -7.76 -1.67 2.02
C THR A 116 -7.43 -2.75 3.03
N VAL A 117 -6.37 -3.52 2.77
CA VAL A 117 -5.99 -4.72 3.52
C VAL A 117 -4.68 -4.53 4.29
N GLY A 118 -3.60 -4.07 3.65
CA GLY A 118 -2.23 -4.07 4.21
C GLY A 118 -2.08 -3.33 5.55
N ASP A 119 -2.88 -2.28 5.78
CA ASP A 119 -2.93 -1.58 7.06
C ASP A 119 -3.44 -2.43 8.25
N LEU A 120 -4.05 -3.60 8.04
CA LEU A 120 -4.40 -4.56 9.10
C LEU A 120 -3.19 -5.38 9.58
N GLU A 121 -2.26 -5.71 8.69
CA GLU A 121 -1.10 -6.57 8.99
C GLU A 121 0.09 -5.81 9.58
N ARG A 122 0.19 -4.50 9.34
CA ARG A 122 1.19 -3.65 10.00
C ARG A 122 0.99 -3.63 11.52
N TYR A 123 -0.25 -3.80 11.99
CA TYR A 123 -0.53 -3.95 13.42
C TYR A 123 -0.25 -5.38 13.90
N SER A 124 -0.54 -6.44 13.14
CA SER A 124 -0.28 -7.81 13.62
C SER A 124 1.21 -8.16 13.80
N GLN A 125 2.12 -7.52 13.06
CA GLN A 125 3.57 -7.75 13.13
C GLN A 125 4.35 -6.89 14.13
N VAL A 126 3.72 -5.95 14.85
CA VAL A 126 4.37 -5.36 16.03
C VAL A 126 4.29 -6.39 17.14
N SER A 127 5.28 -7.31 17.15
CA SER A 127 5.68 -8.02 18.36
C SER A 127 5.99 -6.96 19.41
N ASP A 128 5.41 -7.14 20.59
CA ASP A 128 5.73 -6.53 21.88
C ASP A 128 6.62 -5.26 21.83
N PRO A 129 6.13 -4.05 22.20
CA PRO A 129 7.02 -2.95 22.51
C PRO A 129 7.76 -3.34 23.78
N GLY A 130 8.85 -4.09 23.63
CA GLY A 130 9.86 -4.23 24.65
C GLY A 130 10.23 -2.82 25.08
N GLU A 131 9.98 -2.55 26.35
CA GLU A 131 10.47 -1.39 27.06
C GLU A 131 11.95 -1.18 26.67
N ASP A 132 12.31 0.08 26.42
CA ASP A 132 13.66 0.58 26.12
C ASP A 132 14.04 0.64 24.62
N GLY A 133 13.62 1.72 23.97
CA GLY A 133 14.03 2.06 22.61
C GLY A 133 13.48 3.40 22.12
N ASP A 134 13.97 4.50 22.70
CA ASP A 134 14.09 5.86 22.15
C ASP A 134 13.31 6.16 20.84
N GLY A 135 11.99 6.26 20.94
CA GLY A 135 11.17 7.41 20.54
C GLY A 135 11.25 8.08 19.15
N GLU A 136 11.94 7.57 18.13
CA GLU A 136 12.10 8.32 16.85
C GLU A 136 11.58 7.66 15.57
N ALA A 137 10.98 6.47 15.62
CA ALA A 137 10.48 5.77 14.42
C ALA A 137 8.98 5.99 14.08
N ALA A 138 8.24 6.81 14.84
CA ALA A 138 6.77 6.78 14.81
C ALA A 138 6.06 7.84 13.95
N ASN A 139 6.75 8.71 13.20
CA ASN A 139 6.10 9.89 12.59
C ASN A 139 6.06 10.00 11.05
N ASP A 140 6.49 8.99 10.29
CA ASP A 140 6.48 9.05 8.82
C ASP A 140 5.43 8.13 8.15
N ALA A 141 4.45 7.65 8.92
CA ALA A 141 3.28 7.01 8.32
C ALA A 141 2.47 8.08 7.55
N PRO A 142 2.21 7.91 6.24
CA PRO A 142 1.48 8.91 5.47
C PRO A 142 0.11 9.13 6.12
N ARG A 143 -0.14 10.36 6.59
CA ARG A 143 -1.44 10.76 7.16
C ARG A 143 -2.55 10.27 6.25
N ARG A 144 -3.35 9.30 6.72
CA ARG A 144 -4.41 8.66 5.92
C ARG A 144 -5.32 9.73 5.30
N ARG A 145 -5.19 9.94 3.99
CA ARG A 145 -6.08 10.84 3.22
C ARG A 145 -7.25 10.02 2.69
N GLY A 146 -8.24 9.72 3.52
CA GLY A 146 -9.45 9.03 3.07
C GLY A 146 -10.29 8.40 4.17
N PRO A 147 -11.49 7.88 3.82
CA PRO A 147 -12.28 7.05 4.72
C PRO A 147 -11.51 5.79 5.11
N VAL A 148 -11.79 5.28 6.30
CA VAL A 148 -11.18 4.04 6.79
C VAL A 148 -11.89 2.86 6.13
N PRO A 149 -11.16 1.93 5.49
CA PRO A 149 -11.78 0.76 4.88
C PRO A 149 -12.28 -0.19 5.95
N GLN A 150 -13.48 -0.75 5.77
CA GLN A 150 -13.99 -1.82 6.63
C GLN A 150 -13.08 -3.05 6.57
N ALA A 151 -13.02 -3.80 7.67
CA ALA A 151 -12.27 -5.06 7.72
C ALA A 151 -12.90 -6.05 6.72
N PRO A 152 -12.12 -6.62 5.77
CA PRO A 152 -12.65 -7.59 4.81
C PRO A 152 -13.01 -8.90 5.49
N SER A 153 -14.01 -9.61 4.94
CA SER A 153 -14.17 -11.04 5.26
C SER A 153 -12.98 -11.84 4.67
N PRO A 154 -12.67 -13.03 5.20
CA PRO A 154 -11.59 -13.87 4.67
C PRO A 154 -11.77 -14.22 3.18
N GLU A 155 -13.02 -14.39 2.74
CA GLU A 155 -13.35 -14.66 1.34
C GLU A 155 -13.10 -13.43 0.46
N LEU A 156 -13.54 -12.24 0.90
CA LEU A 156 -13.32 -10.98 0.18
C LEU A 156 -11.83 -10.65 0.08
N HIS A 157 -11.06 -10.97 1.14
CA HIS A 157 -9.60 -10.82 1.14
C HIS A 157 -8.94 -11.69 0.07
N ARG A 158 -9.31 -12.97 -0.01
CA ARG A 158 -8.79 -13.90 -1.04
C ARG A 158 -9.18 -13.45 -2.45
N GLU A 159 -10.44 -13.08 -2.66
CA GLU A 159 -10.90 -12.59 -3.96
C GLU A 159 -10.15 -11.32 -4.40
N LEU A 160 -9.88 -10.41 -3.47
CA LEU A 160 -9.09 -9.21 -3.77
C LEU A 160 -7.64 -9.57 -4.06
N GLN A 161 -7.04 -10.50 -3.30
CA GLN A 161 -5.68 -10.98 -3.51
C GLN A 161 -5.55 -11.61 -4.92
N ASP A 162 -6.49 -12.45 -5.32
CA ASP A 162 -6.50 -13.05 -6.65
C ASP A 162 -6.67 -12.00 -7.76
N ALA A 163 -7.62 -11.07 -7.60
CA ALA A 163 -7.86 -10.00 -8.58
C ALA A 163 -6.63 -9.08 -8.76
N VAL A 164 -5.90 -8.81 -7.67
CA VAL A 164 -4.71 -7.94 -7.68
C VAL A 164 -3.50 -8.68 -8.21
N PHE A 165 -3.11 -9.80 -7.58
CA PHE A 165 -1.82 -10.44 -7.83
C PHE A 165 -1.85 -11.49 -8.94
N ASN A 166 -2.98 -12.17 -9.15
CA ASN A 166 -3.08 -13.23 -10.17
C ASN A 166 -3.65 -12.70 -11.48
N GLU A 167 -4.74 -11.92 -11.43
CA GLU A 167 -5.39 -11.39 -12.64
C GLU A 167 -4.77 -10.06 -13.11
N GLY A 168 -4.14 -9.29 -12.22
CA GLY A 168 -3.56 -7.98 -12.54
C GLY A 168 -4.62 -6.97 -12.99
N GLN A 169 -5.80 -7.01 -12.36
CA GLN A 169 -6.92 -6.14 -12.72
C GLN A 169 -6.56 -4.65 -12.56
N PRO A 170 -7.04 -3.77 -13.46
CA PRO A 170 -6.81 -2.33 -13.32
C PRO A 170 -7.61 -1.76 -12.14
N LEU A 171 -7.10 -0.68 -11.55
CA LEU A 171 -7.70 0.00 -10.40
C LEU A 171 -9.20 0.32 -10.56
N ALA A 172 -9.64 0.68 -11.77
CA ALA A 172 -11.04 1.02 -12.03
C ALA A 172 -11.99 -0.16 -11.78
N GLU A 173 -11.60 -1.37 -12.19
CA GLU A 173 -12.38 -2.59 -11.98
C GLU A 173 -12.33 -3.01 -10.51
N LEU A 174 -11.15 -2.92 -9.88
CA LEU A 174 -11.00 -3.19 -8.45
C LEU A 174 -11.94 -2.29 -7.62
N ARG A 175 -11.93 -0.97 -7.87
CA ARG A 175 -12.81 -0.03 -7.18
C ARG A 175 -14.28 -0.36 -7.39
N LYS A 176 -14.68 -0.64 -8.64
CA LYS A 176 -16.07 -0.97 -8.96
C LYS A 176 -16.56 -2.21 -8.22
N ARG A 177 -15.72 -3.25 -8.12
CA ARG A 177 -16.06 -4.52 -7.47
C ARG A 177 -15.98 -4.44 -5.94
N PHE A 178 -14.94 -3.80 -5.41
CA PHE A 178 -14.60 -3.88 -3.99
C PHE A 178 -14.96 -2.64 -3.16
N ASP A 179 -15.05 -1.44 -3.74
CA ASP A 179 -15.42 -0.22 -2.99
C ASP A 179 -16.77 -0.33 -2.25
N PRO A 180 -17.82 -0.98 -2.78
CA PRO A 180 -19.07 -1.15 -2.04
C PRO A 180 -18.92 -1.90 -0.71
N HIS A 181 -17.93 -2.79 -0.61
CA HIS A 181 -17.65 -3.59 0.58
C HIS A 181 -16.73 -2.85 1.55
N PHE A 182 -15.69 -2.18 1.05
CA PHE A 182 -14.74 -1.46 1.89
C PHE A 182 -15.23 -0.07 2.32
N PHE A 183 -16.00 0.60 1.48
CA PHE A 183 -16.44 2.00 1.64
C PHE A 183 -17.95 2.16 1.37
N PRO A 184 -18.81 1.52 2.17
CA PRO A 184 -20.25 1.62 1.97
C PRO A 184 -20.74 3.06 2.16
N GLN A 185 -21.61 3.50 1.25
CA GLN A 185 -22.15 4.85 1.28
C GLN A 185 -23.11 5.02 2.47
N PRO A 186 -22.92 6.04 3.33
CA PRO A 186 -23.84 6.26 4.43
C PRO A 186 -25.21 6.73 3.90
N ARG A 187 -26.26 6.43 4.66
CA ARG A 187 -27.63 6.83 4.29
C ARG A 187 -27.69 8.34 4.03
N GLY A 188 -28.25 8.71 2.89
CA GLY A 188 -28.36 10.10 2.45
C GLY A 188 -27.19 10.64 1.63
N ALA A 189 -26.07 9.91 1.51
CA ALA A 189 -24.94 10.31 0.66
C ALA A 189 -25.35 10.43 -0.81
N GLU A 190 -26.06 9.44 -1.36
CA GLU A 190 -26.55 9.52 -2.74
C GLU A 190 -27.46 10.72 -2.98
N ARG A 191 -28.35 11.03 -2.02
CA ARG A 191 -29.25 12.19 -2.13
C ARG A 191 -28.44 13.48 -2.11
N LEU A 192 -27.46 13.58 -1.22
CA LEU A 192 -26.55 14.72 -1.14
C LEU A 192 -25.76 14.90 -2.44
N ASP A 193 -25.26 13.81 -3.04
CA ASP A 193 -24.53 13.84 -4.30
C ASP A 193 -25.41 14.26 -5.48
N ARG A 194 -26.66 13.79 -5.53
CA ARG A 194 -27.65 14.25 -6.52
C ARG A 194 -27.92 15.76 -6.37
N ILE A 195 -28.05 16.27 -5.15
CA ILE A 195 -28.25 17.70 -4.88
C ILE A 195 -27.02 18.52 -5.32
N LYS A 196 -25.80 18.08 -4.96
CA LYS A 196 -24.55 18.72 -5.39
C LYS A 196 -24.42 18.74 -6.91
N LYS A 197 -24.75 17.64 -7.57
CA LYS A 197 -24.74 17.54 -9.04
C LYS A 197 -25.77 18.48 -9.66
N ALA A 198 -26.98 18.55 -9.12
CA ALA A 198 -28.01 19.48 -9.58
C ALA A 198 -27.56 20.95 -9.43
N ASN A 199 -26.94 21.32 -8.30
CA ASN A 199 -26.42 22.66 -8.07
C ASN A 199 -25.30 23.01 -9.07
N ALA A 200 -24.36 22.08 -9.31
CA ALA A 200 -23.30 22.26 -10.30
C ALA A 200 -23.83 22.43 -11.73
N LEU A 201 -24.84 21.64 -12.13
CA LEU A 201 -25.48 21.78 -13.44
C LEU A 201 -26.26 23.09 -13.57
N ALA A 202 -26.96 23.52 -12.52
CA ALA A 202 -27.67 24.81 -12.52
C ALA A 202 -26.69 25.99 -12.65
N ARG A 203 -25.53 25.93 -11.98
CA ARG A 203 -24.45 26.91 -12.14
C ARG A 203 -23.91 26.91 -13.58
N LYS A 204 -23.57 25.74 -14.11
CA LYS A 204 -23.03 25.61 -15.47
C LYS A 204 -24.02 26.09 -16.54
N LEU A 205 -25.31 25.84 -16.35
CA LEU A 205 -26.35 26.34 -17.25
C LEU A 205 -26.42 27.88 -17.23
N ALA A 206 -26.34 28.50 -16.05
CA ALA A 206 -26.31 29.96 -15.95
C ALA A 206 -25.08 30.56 -16.66
N GLU A 207 -23.91 29.94 -16.50
CA GLU A 207 -22.68 30.34 -17.21
C GLU A 207 -22.85 30.25 -18.73
N ILE A 208 -23.36 29.12 -19.25
CA ILE A 208 -23.57 28.94 -20.70
C ILE A 208 -24.62 29.92 -21.25
N LEU A 209 -25.70 30.19 -20.51
CA LEU A 209 -26.74 31.11 -20.97
C LEU A 209 -26.23 32.56 -21.14
N ALA A 210 -25.22 32.96 -20.38
CA ALA A 210 -24.60 34.27 -20.49
C ALA A 210 -23.63 34.39 -21.69
N GLU A 211 -23.14 33.26 -22.22
CA GLU A 211 -22.19 33.21 -23.33
C GLU A 211 -22.85 33.14 -24.71
N ILE A 212 -24.14 32.83 -24.79
CA ILE A 212 -24.85 32.69 -26.07
C ILE A 212 -25.27 34.06 -26.60
N GLU A 213 -24.71 34.43 -27.74
CA GLU A 213 -25.11 35.60 -28.53
C GLU A 213 -26.54 35.42 -29.11
N ASP A 214 -27.26 36.52 -29.34
CA ASP A 214 -28.64 36.56 -29.88
C ASP A 214 -29.78 36.08 -28.97
N LEU A 215 -29.53 35.74 -27.70
CA LEU A 215 -30.60 35.48 -26.74
C LEU A 215 -31.25 36.78 -26.23
N PRO A 216 -32.59 36.83 -26.07
CA PRO A 216 -33.26 37.97 -25.45
C PRO A 216 -32.76 38.18 -24.02
N GLU A 217 -32.06 39.30 -23.77
CA GLU A 217 -31.49 39.64 -22.47
C GLU A 217 -32.49 39.57 -21.30
N PRO A 218 -33.78 39.98 -21.45
CA PRO A 218 -34.77 39.82 -20.38
C PRO A 218 -35.05 38.35 -20.02
N GLN A 219 -34.98 37.45 -21.01
CA GLN A 219 -35.18 36.02 -20.82
C GLN A 219 -33.99 35.38 -20.10
N VAL A 220 -32.76 35.75 -20.48
CA VAL A 220 -31.52 35.30 -19.82
C VAL A 220 -31.53 35.72 -18.35
N ARG A 221 -31.74 37.01 -18.07
CA ARG A 221 -31.81 37.54 -16.69
C ARG A 221 -32.88 36.84 -15.85
N LYS A 222 -34.04 36.53 -16.42
CA LYS A 222 -35.12 35.79 -15.73
C LYS A 222 -34.68 34.36 -15.41
N LEU A 223 -34.06 33.66 -16.35
CA LEU A 223 -33.59 32.28 -16.15
C LEU A 223 -32.45 32.23 -15.12
N GLU A 224 -31.50 33.14 -15.18
CA GLU A 224 -30.42 33.27 -14.18
C GLU A 224 -30.99 33.50 -12.78
N ALA A 225 -31.98 34.39 -12.63
CA ALA A 225 -32.63 34.61 -11.35
C ALA A 225 -33.34 33.36 -10.82
N GLN A 226 -33.99 32.57 -11.70
CA GLN A 226 -34.63 31.31 -11.31
C GLN A 226 -33.61 30.23 -10.95
N LEU A 227 -32.51 30.12 -11.69
CA LEU A 227 -31.40 29.21 -11.40
C LEU A 227 -30.70 29.60 -10.09
N GLY A 228 -30.55 30.89 -9.81
CA GLY A 228 -30.05 31.39 -8.52
C GLY A 228 -30.94 30.97 -7.36
N LYS A 229 -32.26 31.12 -7.48
CA LYS A 229 -33.23 30.64 -6.48
C LYS A 229 -33.17 29.13 -6.29
N LEU A 230 -33.15 28.37 -7.38
CA LEU A 230 -33.01 26.90 -7.33
C LEU A 230 -31.74 26.48 -6.59
N ARG A 231 -30.61 27.13 -6.86
CA ARG A 231 -29.34 26.84 -6.18
C ARG A 231 -29.40 27.14 -4.68
N ALA A 232 -30.05 28.22 -4.28
CA ALA A 232 -30.27 28.53 -2.86
C ALA A 232 -31.11 27.43 -2.17
N THR A 233 -32.22 27.01 -2.79
CA THR A 233 -33.05 25.91 -2.26
C THR A 233 -32.29 24.58 -2.20
N LEU A 234 -31.48 24.27 -3.23
CA LEU A 234 -30.65 23.07 -3.23
C LEU A 234 -29.59 23.10 -2.11
N GLU A 235 -29.02 24.26 -1.82
CA GLU A 235 -28.05 24.43 -0.72
C GLU A 235 -28.71 24.25 0.65
N GLU A 236 -29.88 24.85 0.87
CA GLU A 236 -30.68 24.68 2.09
C GLU A 236 -31.06 23.21 2.32
N LEU A 237 -31.39 22.47 1.26
CA LEU A 237 -31.64 21.03 1.33
C LEU A 237 -30.37 20.20 1.56
N ALA A 238 -29.21 20.69 1.11
CA ALA A 238 -27.93 20.01 1.25
C ALA A 238 -27.38 20.12 2.67
N GLU A 239 -27.48 21.27 3.34
CA GLU A 239 -26.90 21.52 4.67
C GLU A 239 -27.21 20.43 5.73
N PRO A 240 -28.49 20.11 6.03
CA PRO A 240 -28.78 19.07 7.02
C PRO A 240 -28.34 17.67 6.56
N LEU A 241 -28.22 17.43 5.25
CA LEU A 241 -27.72 16.17 4.71
C LEU A 241 -26.19 16.09 4.80
N LYS A 242 -25.46 17.18 4.57
CA LYS A 242 -24.00 17.25 4.72
C LYS A 242 -23.62 16.86 6.14
N GLU A 243 -24.26 17.45 7.13
CA GLU A 243 -23.98 17.16 8.53
C GLU A 243 -24.33 15.71 8.90
N LYS A 244 -25.52 15.22 8.50
CA LYS A 244 -25.93 13.83 8.74
C LYS A 244 -24.98 12.82 8.10
N VAL A 245 -24.58 13.06 6.85
CA VAL A 245 -23.63 12.20 6.12
C VAL A 245 -22.25 12.25 6.76
N ALA A 246 -21.76 13.42 7.14
CA ALA A 246 -20.47 13.58 7.81
C ALA A 246 -20.43 12.85 9.16
N ARG A 247 -21.48 13.02 9.99
CA ARG A 247 -21.62 12.30 11.27
C ARG A 247 -21.73 10.79 11.07
N ALA A 248 -22.52 10.34 10.08
CA ALA A 248 -22.65 8.91 9.78
C ALA A 248 -21.34 8.29 9.30
N ARG A 249 -20.58 9.02 8.49
CA ARG A 249 -19.26 8.61 8.01
C ARG A 249 -18.23 8.55 9.14
N ALA A 250 -18.15 9.57 9.99
CA ALA A 250 -17.26 9.57 11.15
C ALA A 250 -17.55 8.39 12.09
N ARG A 251 -18.83 8.07 12.33
CA ARG A 251 -19.22 6.89 13.11
C ARG A 251 -18.85 5.57 12.43
N ALA A 252 -18.95 5.51 11.10
CA ALA A 252 -18.53 4.33 10.34
C ALA A 252 -17.01 4.16 10.35
N ASP A 253 -16.25 5.25 10.26
CA ASP A 253 -14.79 5.24 10.33
C ASP A 253 -14.32 4.74 11.71
N VAL A 254 -14.89 5.25 12.82
CA VAL A 254 -14.59 4.78 14.19
C VAL A 254 -14.87 3.28 14.33
N ARG A 255 -16.04 2.81 13.87
CA ARG A 255 -16.37 1.38 13.91
C ARG A 255 -15.45 0.52 13.05
N ALA A 256 -15.02 1.04 11.89
CA ALA A 256 -14.06 0.36 11.04
C ALA A 256 -12.69 0.26 11.72
N GLU A 257 -12.24 1.31 12.42
CA GLU A 257 -11.01 1.27 13.21
C GLU A 257 -11.08 0.23 14.34
N GLU A 258 -12.16 0.21 15.11
CA GLU A 258 -12.40 -0.79 16.16
C GLU A 258 -12.44 -2.23 15.61
N ALA A 259 -13.13 -2.44 14.48
CA ALA A 259 -13.20 -3.74 13.82
C ALA A 259 -11.83 -4.19 13.29
N ARG A 260 -11.01 -3.26 12.76
CA ARG A 260 -9.65 -3.58 12.31
C ARG A 260 -8.72 -3.89 13.48
N ALA A 261 -8.83 -3.15 14.58
CA ALA A 261 -8.03 -3.38 15.79
C ALA A 261 -8.32 -4.76 16.39
N SER A 262 -9.60 -5.11 16.55
CA SER A 262 -10.01 -6.43 17.04
C SER A 262 -9.59 -7.56 16.10
N PHE A 263 -9.70 -7.37 14.79
CA PHE A 263 -9.21 -8.35 13.82
C PHE A 263 -7.68 -8.54 13.90
N ALA A 264 -6.92 -7.44 14.07
CA ALA A 264 -5.47 -7.51 14.23
C ALA A 264 -5.08 -8.24 15.54
N GLU A 265 -5.82 -8.02 16.63
CA GLU A 265 -5.63 -8.73 17.90
C GLU A 265 -5.89 -10.24 17.75
N GLN A 266 -6.97 -10.63 17.08
CA GLN A 266 -7.26 -12.04 16.78
C GLN A 266 -6.15 -12.70 15.95
N LEU A 267 -5.61 -12.01 14.95
CA LEU A 267 -4.47 -12.51 14.16
C LEU A 267 -3.22 -12.71 15.03
N ARG A 268 -2.94 -11.79 15.96
CA ARG A 268 -1.82 -11.92 16.90
C ARG A 268 -1.99 -13.13 17.83
N GLU A 269 -3.17 -13.32 18.39
CA GLU A 269 -3.48 -14.48 19.24
C GLU A 269 -3.30 -15.80 18.49
N GLN A 270 -3.80 -15.88 17.26
CA GLN A 270 -3.64 -17.07 16.40
C GLN A 270 -2.17 -17.35 16.08
N ALA A 271 -1.37 -16.31 15.81
CA ALA A 271 0.06 -16.46 15.57
C ALA A 271 0.79 -16.98 16.82
N ASN A 272 0.51 -16.39 17.99
CA ASN A 272 1.07 -16.82 19.27
C ASN A 272 0.70 -18.27 19.61
N GLU A 273 -0.56 -18.67 19.38
CA GLU A 273 -1.01 -20.04 19.58
C GLU A 273 -0.32 -21.02 18.62
N ALA A 274 -0.15 -20.64 17.35
CA ALA A 274 0.59 -21.43 16.37
C ALA A 274 2.06 -21.62 16.79
N GLU A 275 2.73 -20.57 17.26
CA GLU A 275 4.10 -20.64 17.77
C GLU A 275 4.20 -21.54 19.01
N LEU A 276 3.28 -21.40 19.97
CA LEU A 276 3.21 -22.27 21.15
C LEU A 276 2.99 -23.74 20.75
N SER A 277 2.16 -24.01 19.74
CA SER A 277 1.93 -25.36 19.22
C SER A 277 3.18 -25.95 18.57
N LEU A 278 3.93 -25.15 17.82
CA LEU A 278 5.21 -25.52 17.20
C LEU A 278 6.28 -25.78 18.27
N ALA A 279 6.35 -24.94 19.30
CA ALA A 279 7.25 -25.12 20.43
C ALA A 279 6.95 -26.41 21.22
N ARG A 280 5.67 -26.74 21.44
CA ARG A 280 5.25 -28.02 22.05
C ARG A 280 5.68 -29.21 21.20
N LYS A 281 5.39 -29.20 19.89
CA LYS A 281 5.83 -30.24 18.94
C LYS A 281 7.35 -30.42 18.92
N ARG A 282 8.13 -29.34 19.02
CA ARG A 282 9.60 -29.39 19.11
C ARG A 282 10.06 -30.06 20.41
N LYS A 283 9.42 -29.77 21.55
CA LYS A 283 9.73 -30.40 22.84
C LYS A 283 9.39 -31.90 22.85
N ASP A 284 8.25 -32.29 22.29
CA ASP A 284 7.84 -33.71 22.23
C ASP A 284 8.79 -34.52 21.33
N LYS A 285 9.17 -33.97 20.17
CA LYS A 285 10.18 -34.59 19.28
C LYS A 285 11.55 -34.75 19.94
N ALA A 286 11.98 -33.77 20.74
CA ALA A 286 13.23 -33.84 21.50
C ALA A 286 13.19 -34.92 22.60
N LYS A 287 12.03 -35.10 23.23
CA LYS A 287 11.80 -36.12 24.26
C LYS A 287 11.78 -37.54 23.69
N ASP A 288 11.19 -37.72 22.51
CA ASP A 288 11.20 -39.02 21.81
C ASP A 288 12.60 -39.40 21.31
N SER A 289 13.40 -38.43 20.84
CA SER A 289 14.81 -38.69 20.48
C SER A 289 15.70 -39.06 21.68
N ALA A 290 15.42 -38.52 22.87
CA ALA A 290 16.15 -38.86 24.10
C ALA A 290 15.79 -40.28 24.60
N LYS A 291 14.57 -40.76 24.35
CA LYS A 291 14.10 -42.09 24.76
C LYS A 291 14.58 -43.21 23.84
N ALA A 292 14.95 -42.90 22.59
CA ALA A 292 15.52 -43.85 21.63
C ALA A 292 17.05 -44.07 21.78
N GLY A 293 17.73 -43.28 22.63
CA GLY A 293 19.17 -43.35 22.86
C GLY A 293 19.63 -44.28 23.99
N ASP A 294 18.71 -44.90 24.73
CA ASP A 294 19.03 -45.71 25.92
C ASP A 294 18.71 -47.20 25.66
N GLY A 295 19.49 -47.80 24.76
CA GLY A 295 19.56 -49.26 24.57
C GLY A 295 20.89 -49.77 25.15
N PRO A 296 20.90 -50.80 26.02
CA PRO A 296 22.12 -51.21 26.71
C PRO A 296 23.04 -51.98 25.76
N ALA A 297 24.13 -51.35 25.31
CA ALA A 297 25.24 -52.02 24.66
C ALA A 297 26.24 -52.51 25.71
N ASP A 298 25.87 -53.57 26.44
CA ASP A 298 26.82 -54.44 27.11
C ASP A 298 27.44 -55.37 26.06
N GLN A 299 28.70 -55.12 25.69
CA GLN A 299 29.60 -56.15 25.18
C GLN A 299 31.06 -55.68 25.26
N ALA A 300 31.71 -56.10 26.33
CA ALA A 300 33.15 -55.93 26.57
C ALA A 300 34.02 -56.72 25.57
N PRO A 301 35.17 -56.18 25.11
CA PRO A 301 36.16 -56.97 24.41
C PRO A 301 37.10 -57.68 25.41
N ARG A 302 37.11 -59.01 25.34
CA ARG A 302 38.03 -59.89 26.06
C ARG A 302 39.49 -59.57 25.72
N LYS A 303 40.30 -59.28 26.74
CA LYS A 303 41.76 -59.21 26.66
C LYS A 303 42.33 -60.54 26.15
N ARG A 304 42.94 -60.56 24.96
CA ARG A 304 43.81 -61.65 24.51
C ARG A 304 45.24 -61.43 25.01
N LYS A 305 45.71 -62.46 25.70
CA LYS A 305 47.01 -62.66 26.33
C LYS A 305 48.11 -62.74 25.25
N ARG A 306 49.24 -62.06 25.46
CA ARG A 306 50.52 -62.32 24.76
C ARG A 306 51.19 -63.55 25.38
N ALA A 307 51.58 -64.49 24.52
CA ALA A 307 52.59 -65.55 24.62
C ALA A 307 52.66 -66.11 23.19
N ASN A 308 53.75 -66.50 22.54
CA ASN A 308 55.15 -66.74 22.87
C ASN A 308 55.88 -66.73 21.49
N GLU A 309 57.13 -66.24 21.42
CA GLU A 309 58.33 -67.02 21.02
C GLU A 309 58.41 -67.58 19.57
N ALA A 310 59.58 -67.30 18.97
CA ALA A 310 60.18 -67.79 17.72
C ALA A 310 59.72 -67.15 16.40
#